data_AF-A0A9D8LGM6-F1
#
_entry.id   AF-A0A9D8LGM6-F1
#
_cell.length_a   1.000
_cell.length_b   1.000
_cell.length_c   1.000
_cell.angle_alpha   90.00
_cell.angle_beta   90.00
_cell.angle_gamma   90.00
#
_symmetry.space_group_name_H-M   'P 1'
#
loop_
_entity.id
_entity.type
_entity.pdbx_description
1 polymer ?
#
loop_
_entity_poly.entity_id
_entity_poly.type
_entity_poly.pdbx_seq_one_letter_code
_entity_poly.pdbx_strand_id
1 'polypeptide(L)'
;MVQPCPFVDVSGSPYERGRQHGAAVPSRVKRSIELYGGQLGDLGYDAKAKSALIGEFAGEIEAFGAHYIEEMRGIADGAGVALEDIIMVNARTEVIAKARMIKNRPVEATEELDDGCTGAIILPERSADGEVIHGQNWDWRAECAETAIVLRVRRDDGPDFLTFVEAGGLARCG
;
A
#
# COMPACT_ATOMS: atom_id res chain seq x y z
N MET A 1 -13.35 16.56 13.53
CA MET A 1 -11.91 16.82 13.74
C MET A 1 -11.18 15.65 13.11
N VAL A 2 -10.35 15.86 12.08
CA VAL A 2 -9.65 14.76 11.40
C VAL A 2 -8.60 14.19 12.37
N GLN A 3 -8.63 12.88 12.63
CA GLN A 3 -7.60 12.26 13.46
C GLN A 3 -6.24 12.34 12.75
N PRO A 4 -5.16 12.72 13.45
CA PRO A 4 -3.82 12.68 12.88
C PRO A 4 -3.48 11.26 12.42
N CYS A 5 -2.79 11.15 11.27
CA CYS A 5 -2.26 9.86 10.82
C CYS A 5 -1.20 9.37 11.82
N PRO A 6 -1.28 8.11 12.30
CA PRO A 6 -0.27 7.57 13.19
C PRO A 6 1.12 7.63 12.57
N PHE A 7 2.12 7.98 13.37
CA PHE A 7 3.52 7.88 13.00
C PHE A 7 4.08 6.53 13.45
N VAL A 8 4.60 5.75 12.51
CA VAL A 8 5.20 4.44 12.74
C VAL A 8 6.67 4.51 12.34
N ASP A 9 7.58 4.13 13.24
CA ASP A 9 9.02 4.11 13.00
C ASP A 9 9.52 2.68 13.11
N VAL A 10 10.10 2.15 12.04
CA VAL A 10 10.57 0.76 11.96
C VAL A 10 12.02 0.70 11.53
N SER A 11 12.74 -0.31 12.01
CA SER A 11 14.16 -0.50 11.68
C SER A 11 14.56 -1.98 11.65
N GLY A 12 15.69 -2.28 11.01
CA GLY A 12 16.29 -3.61 10.96
C GLY A 12 16.08 -4.30 9.62
N SER A 13 16.10 -5.63 9.63
CA SER A 13 15.87 -6.46 8.44
C SER A 13 14.46 -6.29 7.86
N PRO A 14 14.23 -6.63 6.58
CA PRO A 14 12.91 -6.51 5.95
C PRO A 14 11.78 -7.15 6.77
N TYR A 15 11.97 -8.39 7.23
CA TYR A 15 10.98 -9.07 8.08
C TYR A 15 10.74 -8.34 9.42
N GLU A 16 11.80 -7.89 10.10
CA GLU A 16 11.68 -7.18 11.37
C GLU A 16 10.92 -5.85 11.22
N ARG A 17 11.21 -5.09 10.16
CA ARG A 17 10.50 -3.84 9.84
C ARG A 17 9.03 -4.10 9.57
N GLY A 18 8.74 -5.12 8.76
CA GLY A 18 7.38 -5.54 8.49
C GLY A 18 6.64 -5.91 9.77
N ARG A 19 7.25 -6.73 10.62
CA ARG A 19 6.66 -7.18 11.89
C ARG A 19 6.39 -6.02 12.85
N GLN A 20 7.28 -5.03 12.91
CA GLN A 20 7.06 -3.80 13.66
C GLN A 20 5.90 -2.97 13.09
N HIS A 21 5.83 -2.81 11.77
CA HIS A 21 4.74 -2.09 11.09
C HIS A 21 3.38 -2.75 11.40
N GLY A 22 3.24 -4.05 11.11
CA GLY A 22 1.99 -4.77 11.33
C GLY A 22 1.51 -4.74 12.80
N ALA A 23 2.46 -4.89 13.74
CA ALA A 23 2.15 -4.89 15.17
C ALA A 23 1.82 -3.50 15.73
N ALA A 24 2.33 -2.42 15.11
CA ALA A 24 2.08 -1.05 15.56
C ALA A 24 0.64 -0.58 15.26
N VAL A 25 0.06 -1.02 14.14
CA VAL A 25 -1.25 -0.55 13.66
C VAL A 25 -2.17 -1.68 13.13
N PRO A 26 -2.36 -2.78 13.90
CA PRO A 26 -3.02 -4.00 13.41
C PRO A 26 -4.48 -3.76 12.99
N SER A 27 -5.19 -2.84 13.67
CA SER A 27 -6.56 -2.48 13.31
C SER A 27 -6.63 -1.75 11.96
N ARG A 28 -5.67 -0.86 11.67
CA ARG A 28 -5.61 -0.15 10.38
C ARG A 28 -5.24 -1.09 9.24
N VAL A 29 -4.33 -2.04 9.47
CA VAL A 29 -4.01 -3.08 8.47
C VAL A 29 -5.25 -3.90 8.13
N LYS A 30 -6.00 -4.37 9.13
CA LYS A 30 -7.26 -5.09 8.91
C LYS A 30 -8.28 -4.23 8.16
N ARG A 31 -8.36 -2.93 8.49
CA ARG A 31 -9.23 -1.99 7.77
C ARG A 31 -8.83 -1.83 6.30
N SER A 32 -7.55 -1.72 5.98
CA SER A 32 -7.06 -1.73 4.60
C SER A 32 -7.50 -2.98 3.86
N ILE A 33 -7.37 -4.16 4.49
CA ILE A 33 -7.78 -5.44 3.91
C ILE A 33 -9.29 -5.46 3.64
N GLU A 34 -10.10 -5.01 4.60
CA GLU A 34 -11.57 -4.92 4.43
C GLU A 34 -11.98 -4.03 3.25
N LEU A 35 -11.29 -2.90 3.04
CA LEU A 35 -11.58 -2.00 1.93
C LEU A 35 -11.36 -2.64 0.56
N TYR A 36 -10.48 -3.65 0.46
CA TYR A 36 -10.08 -4.27 -0.81
C TYR A 36 -10.51 -5.72 -1.00
N GLY A 37 -10.85 -6.45 0.08
CA GLY A 37 -11.18 -7.88 0.02
C GLY A 37 -12.39 -8.26 -0.84
N GLY A 38 -13.29 -7.30 -1.09
CA GLY A 38 -14.48 -7.47 -1.94
C GLY A 38 -14.20 -7.45 -3.44
N GLN A 39 -13.17 -6.73 -3.90
CA GLN A 39 -13.03 -6.33 -5.30
C GLN A 39 -12.92 -7.52 -6.28
N LEU A 40 -12.15 -8.55 -5.93
CA LEU A 40 -12.06 -9.76 -6.76
C LEU A 40 -13.37 -10.58 -6.72
N GLY A 41 -14.10 -10.54 -5.61
CA GLY A 41 -15.41 -11.19 -5.49
C GLY A 41 -16.43 -10.58 -6.44
N ASP A 42 -16.45 -9.25 -6.55
CA ASP A 42 -17.33 -8.50 -7.46
C ASP A 42 -17.05 -8.81 -8.95
N LEU A 43 -15.81 -9.21 -9.26
CA LEU A 43 -15.40 -9.71 -10.57
C LEU A 43 -15.69 -11.21 -10.79
N GLY A 44 -16.30 -11.89 -9.81
CA GLY A 44 -16.70 -13.29 -9.90
C GLY A 44 -15.53 -14.27 -9.74
N TYR A 45 -14.53 -13.92 -8.92
CA TYR A 45 -13.48 -14.85 -8.49
C TYR A 45 -13.89 -15.53 -7.18
N ASP A 46 -13.84 -16.86 -7.18
CA ASP A 46 -13.95 -17.65 -5.94
C ASP A 46 -12.63 -17.63 -5.15
N ALA A 47 -12.63 -18.18 -3.94
CA ALA A 47 -11.45 -18.18 -3.07
C ALA A 47 -10.22 -18.82 -3.72
N LYS A 48 -10.41 -19.89 -4.51
CA LYS A 48 -9.30 -20.60 -5.16
C LYS A 48 -8.70 -19.76 -6.28
N ALA A 49 -9.54 -19.14 -7.10
CA ALA A 49 -9.11 -18.26 -8.17
C ALA A 49 -8.45 -16.99 -7.65
N LYS A 50 -8.93 -16.45 -6.51
CA LYS A 50 -8.28 -15.32 -5.81
C LYS A 50 -6.87 -15.68 -5.36
N SER A 51 -6.72 -16.76 -4.59
CA SER A 51 -5.40 -17.20 -4.09
C SER A 51 -4.43 -17.53 -5.23
N ALA A 52 -4.90 -18.17 -6.31
CA ALA A 52 -4.07 -18.45 -7.48
C ALA A 52 -3.55 -17.17 -8.17
N LEU A 53 -4.42 -16.17 -8.35
CA LEU A 53 -4.02 -14.89 -8.96
C LEU A 53 -3.07 -14.11 -8.07
N ILE A 54 -3.36 -14.00 -6.76
CA ILE A 54 -2.49 -13.33 -5.79
C ILE A 54 -1.15 -14.03 -5.70
N GLY A 55 -1.13 -15.37 -5.72
CA GLY A 55 0.09 -16.17 -5.71
C GLY A 55 0.98 -15.95 -6.93
N GLU A 56 0.39 -15.68 -8.11
CA GLU A 56 1.16 -15.30 -9.30
C GLU A 56 1.92 -13.98 -9.07
N PHE A 57 1.23 -12.96 -8.55
CA PHE A 57 1.88 -11.68 -8.21
C PHE A 57 2.89 -11.83 -7.07
N ALA A 58 2.64 -12.72 -6.10
CA ALA A 58 3.62 -13.04 -5.07
C ALA A 58 4.95 -13.51 -5.69
N GLY A 59 4.88 -14.40 -6.68
CA GLY A 59 6.05 -14.89 -7.40
C GLY A 59 6.74 -13.81 -8.24
N GLU A 60 5.97 -12.94 -8.91
CA GLU A 60 6.52 -11.79 -9.66
C GLU A 60 7.27 -10.81 -8.74
N ILE A 61 6.68 -10.49 -7.58
CA ILE A 61 7.32 -9.61 -6.58
C ILE A 61 8.56 -10.26 -5.99
N GLU A 62 8.53 -11.57 -5.68
CA GLU A 62 9.69 -12.29 -5.16
C GLU A 62 10.85 -12.30 -6.17
N ALA A 63 10.54 -12.53 -7.45
CA ALA A 63 11.52 -12.49 -8.53
C ALA A 63 12.13 -11.10 -8.75
N PHE A 64 11.33 -10.03 -8.55
CA PHE A 64 11.83 -8.66 -8.57
C PHE A 64 12.71 -8.34 -7.35
N GLY A 65 12.30 -8.79 -6.16
CA GLY A 65 13.05 -8.62 -4.93
C GLY A 65 12.44 -9.37 -3.76
N ALA A 66 13.08 -10.48 -3.36
CA ALA A 66 12.62 -11.33 -2.26
C ALA A 66 12.44 -10.58 -0.93
N HIS A 67 13.21 -9.51 -0.70
CA HIS A 67 13.09 -8.69 0.51
C HIS A 67 11.70 -8.01 0.65
N TYR A 68 10.99 -7.75 -0.45
CA TYR A 68 9.63 -7.21 -0.40
C TYR A 68 8.63 -8.23 0.15
N ILE A 69 8.74 -9.49 -0.25
CA ILE A 69 7.92 -10.57 0.28
C ILE A 69 8.24 -10.83 1.75
N GLU A 70 9.52 -10.78 2.14
CA GLU A 70 9.94 -10.91 3.53
C GLU A 70 9.33 -9.80 4.41
N GLU A 71 9.34 -8.55 3.94
CA GLU A 71 8.74 -7.42 4.66
C GLU A 71 7.22 -7.53 4.73
N MET A 72 6.54 -7.89 3.63
CA MET A 72 5.09 -8.16 3.64
C MET A 72 4.70 -9.32 4.55
N ARG A 73 5.53 -10.37 4.63
CA ARG A 73 5.34 -11.48 5.58
C ARG A 73 5.47 -11.00 7.02
N GLY A 74 6.45 -10.17 7.31
CA GLY A 74 6.57 -9.49 8.60
C GLY A 74 5.30 -8.71 8.95
N ILE A 75 4.78 -7.89 8.02
CA ILE A 75 3.53 -7.13 8.21
C ILE A 75 2.37 -8.05 8.55
N ALA A 76 2.20 -9.13 7.79
CA ALA A 76 1.14 -10.11 7.99
C ALA A 76 1.22 -10.73 9.39
N ASP A 77 2.40 -11.19 9.80
CA ASP A 77 2.64 -11.78 11.12
C ASP A 77 2.41 -10.77 12.26
N GLY A 78 2.88 -9.52 12.08
CA GLY A 78 2.71 -8.45 13.05
C GLY A 78 1.25 -8.04 13.26
N ALA A 79 0.46 -8.02 12.18
CA ALA A 79 -0.96 -7.67 12.23
C ALA A 79 -1.89 -8.87 12.53
N GLY A 80 -1.37 -10.09 12.44
CA GLY A 80 -2.13 -11.34 12.61
C GLY A 80 -3.14 -11.56 11.49
N VAL A 81 -2.70 -11.42 10.23
CA VAL A 81 -3.50 -11.56 9.00
C VAL A 81 -2.77 -12.47 8.00
N ALA A 82 -3.41 -12.84 6.89
CA ALA A 82 -2.76 -13.67 5.87
C ALA A 82 -1.80 -12.84 5.01
N LEU A 83 -0.70 -13.44 4.56
CA LEU A 83 0.22 -12.80 3.62
C LEU A 83 -0.47 -12.41 2.30
N GLU A 84 -1.39 -13.25 1.81
CA GLU A 84 -2.17 -12.97 0.59
C GLU A 84 -2.94 -11.64 0.69
N ASP A 85 -3.47 -11.31 1.87
CA ASP A 85 -4.19 -10.05 2.10
C ASP A 85 -3.25 -8.84 2.01
N ILE A 86 -2.02 -8.96 2.50
CA ILE A 86 -1.00 -7.90 2.42
C ILE A 86 -0.50 -7.73 0.98
N ILE A 87 -0.33 -8.82 0.25
CA ILE A 87 0.02 -8.77 -1.17
C ILE A 87 -1.10 -8.07 -1.95
N MET A 88 -2.36 -8.38 -1.64
CA MET A 88 -3.52 -7.70 -2.25
C MET A 88 -3.52 -6.19 -1.97
N VAL A 89 -3.11 -5.75 -0.77
CA VAL A 89 -2.97 -4.32 -0.47
C VAL A 89 -1.88 -3.65 -1.34
N ASN A 90 -0.75 -4.34 -1.56
CA ASN A 90 0.40 -3.78 -2.28
C ASN A 90 0.31 -3.87 -3.81
N ALA A 91 -0.37 -4.89 -4.35
CA ALA A 91 -0.50 -5.14 -5.78
C ALA A 91 -1.94 -4.98 -6.29
N ARG A 92 -2.77 -4.24 -5.53
CA ARG A 92 -4.21 -4.10 -5.78
C ARG A 92 -4.52 -3.72 -7.23
N THR A 93 -3.86 -2.68 -7.73
CA THR A 93 -4.14 -2.10 -9.04
C THR A 93 -3.84 -3.11 -10.15
N GLU A 94 -2.72 -3.82 -10.05
CA GLU A 94 -2.25 -4.81 -11.01
C GLU A 94 -3.12 -6.08 -10.97
N VAL A 95 -3.44 -6.56 -9.76
CA VAL A 95 -4.32 -7.73 -9.55
C VAL A 95 -5.70 -7.48 -10.15
N ILE A 96 -6.31 -6.32 -9.87
CA ILE A 96 -7.64 -5.96 -10.39
C ILE A 96 -7.60 -5.73 -11.91
N ALA A 97 -6.55 -5.08 -12.43
CA ALA A 97 -6.40 -4.90 -13.87
C ALA A 97 -6.31 -6.25 -14.60
N LYS A 98 -5.46 -7.17 -14.12
CA LYS A 98 -5.32 -8.51 -14.69
C LYS A 98 -6.60 -9.33 -14.57
N ALA A 99 -7.29 -9.25 -13.42
CA ALA A 99 -8.57 -9.91 -13.21
C ALA A 99 -9.65 -9.46 -14.21
N ARG A 100 -9.75 -8.14 -14.46
CA ARG A 100 -10.64 -7.56 -15.47
C ARG A 100 -10.31 -8.04 -16.88
N MET A 101 -9.01 -8.06 -17.24
CA MET A 101 -8.56 -8.56 -18.53
C MET A 101 -8.94 -10.03 -18.76
N ILE A 102 -8.72 -10.91 -17.77
CA ILE A 102 -9.08 -12.33 -17.85
C ILE A 102 -10.58 -12.54 -18.04
N LYS A 103 -11.40 -11.70 -17.41
CA LYS A 103 -12.88 -11.78 -17.50
C LYS A 103 -13.47 -11.01 -18.68
N ASN A 104 -12.65 -10.39 -19.53
CA ASN A 104 -13.10 -9.48 -20.60
C ASN A 104 -14.11 -8.43 -20.10
N ARG A 105 -13.91 -7.91 -18.87
CA ARG A 105 -14.72 -6.83 -18.32
C ARG A 105 -13.98 -5.50 -18.47
N PRO A 106 -14.44 -4.58 -19.35
CA PRO A 106 -13.85 -3.25 -19.43
C PRO A 106 -14.10 -2.46 -18.14
N VAL A 107 -13.29 -1.44 -17.91
CA VAL A 107 -13.57 -0.45 -16.86
C VAL A 107 -14.82 0.31 -17.29
N GLU A 108 -15.90 0.22 -16.54
CA GLU A 108 -17.08 1.04 -16.80
C GLU A 108 -16.76 2.50 -16.43
N ALA A 109 -17.28 3.48 -17.17
CA ALA A 109 -17.07 4.89 -16.89
C ALA A 109 -17.59 5.33 -15.49
N THR A 110 -18.46 4.52 -14.89
CA THR A 110 -18.97 4.66 -13.51
C THR A 110 -18.05 4.02 -12.47
N GLU A 111 -17.06 3.24 -12.89
CA GLU A 111 -16.04 2.58 -12.06
C GLU A 111 -14.66 3.24 -12.20
N GLU A 112 -14.53 4.33 -12.96
CA GLU A 112 -13.42 5.27 -12.75
C GLU A 112 -13.50 5.71 -11.30
N LEU A 113 -12.68 5.08 -10.46
CA LEU A 113 -12.45 5.55 -9.11
C LEU A 113 -11.90 6.97 -9.31
N ASP A 114 -12.58 7.97 -8.75
CA ASP A 114 -12.10 9.36 -8.64
C ASP A 114 -10.79 9.38 -7.80
N ASP A 115 -9.73 8.71 -8.26
CA ASP A 115 -8.36 8.95 -7.81
C ASP A 115 -7.91 10.25 -8.45
N GLY A 116 -7.56 11.20 -7.61
CA GLY A 116 -6.95 12.44 -8.02
C GLY A 116 -5.63 12.59 -7.30
N CYS A 117 -4.65 13.14 -8.00
CA CYS A 117 -3.51 13.73 -7.31
C CYS A 117 -3.20 15.09 -7.93
N THR A 118 -2.89 16.05 -7.07
CA THR A 118 -2.36 17.35 -7.47
C THR A 118 -1.04 17.54 -6.77
N GLY A 119 0.05 17.54 -7.53
CA GLY A 119 1.40 17.80 -7.03
C GLY A 119 1.87 19.20 -7.41
N ALA A 120 2.68 19.81 -6.55
CA ALA A 120 3.36 21.07 -6.84
C ALA A 120 4.83 21.01 -6.39
N ILE A 121 5.71 21.55 -7.22
CA ILE A 121 7.14 21.71 -6.92
C ILE A 121 7.49 23.18 -7.11
N ILE A 122 8.08 23.78 -6.09
CA ILE A 122 8.64 25.14 -6.11
C ILE A 122 10.15 24.99 -6.03
N LEU A 123 10.85 25.44 -7.07
CA LEU A 123 12.30 25.40 -7.15
C LEU A 123 12.94 26.45 -6.22
N PRO A 124 14.22 26.27 -5.82
CA PRO A 124 14.93 27.18 -4.92
C PRO A 124 14.81 28.64 -5.32
N GLU A 125 14.95 28.95 -6.60
CA GLU A 125 14.93 30.32 -7.15
C GLU A 125 13.55 31.00 -7.04
N ARG A 126 12.52 30.23 -6.69
CA ARG A 126 11.12 30.66 -6.56
C ARG A 126 10.58 30.49 -5.13
N SER A 127 11.38 29.97 -4.22
CA SER A 127 11.08 29.82 -2.80
C SER A 127 11.55 31.05 -2.00
N ALA A 128 11.01 31.25 -0.79
CA ALA A 128 11.39 32.39 0.06
C ALA A 128 12.72 32.18 0.80
N ASP A 129 13.09 30.92 1.03
CA ASP A 129 14.25 30.48 1.81
C ASP A 129 15.38 29.88 0.94
N GLY A 130 15.16 29.70 -0.35
CA GLY A 130 16.12 29.06 -1.25
C GLY A 130 16.08 27.53 -1.20
N GLU A 131 15.06 26.94 -0.60
CA GLU A 131 14.88 25.49 -0.51
C GLU A 131 13.82 24.97 -1.52
N VAL A 132 13.92 23.69 -1.90
CA VAL A 132 12.87 23.05 -2.70
C VAL A 132 11.65 22.81 -1.82
N ILE A 133 10.47 23.26 -2.27
CA ILE A 133 9.20 22.89 -1.65
C ILE A 133 8.49 21.91 -2.59
N HIS A 134 8.20 20.72 -2.09
CA HIS A 134 7.46 19.69 -2.81
C HIS A 134 6.29 19.21 -1.94
N GLY A 135 5.10 19.12 -2.53
CA GLY A 135 3.93 18.56 -1.87
C GLY A 135 2.90 18.06 -2.86
N GLN A 136 2.02 17.19 -2.38
CA GLN A 136 0.85 16.77 -3.14
C GLN A 136 -0.38 16.63 -2.25
N ASN A 137 -1.54 16.76 -2.88
CA ASN A 137 -2.78 16.15 -2.41
C ASN A 137 -2.92 14.75 -3.01
N TRP A 138 -3.64 13.89 -2.28
CA TRP A 138 -4.12 12.61 -2.75
C TRP A 138 -5.60 12.53 -2.45
N ASP A 139 -6.39 12.60 -3.51
CA ASP A 139 -7.84 12.61 -3.49
C ASP A 139 -8.30 11.18 -3.73
N TRP A 140 -8.79 10.53 -2.68
CA TRP A 140 -9.22 9.14 -2.74
C TRP A 140 -10.42 8.93 -1.82
N ARG A 141 -10.74 7.65 -1.52
CA ARG A 141 -11.83 7.28 -0.61
C ARG A 141 -11.64 7.92 0.77
N ALA A 142 -12.71 8.50 1.31
CA ALA A 142 -12.68 9.12 2.65
C ALA A 142 -12.29 8.10 3.74
N GLU A 143 -12.63 6.84 3.53
CA GLU A 143 -12.30 5.71 4.39
C GLU A 143 -10.78 5.46 4.48
N CYS A 144 -9.99 5.91 3.50
CA CYS A 144 -8.53 5.78 3.56
C CYS A 144 -7.90 6.68 4.63
N ALA A 145 -8.63 7.65 5.18
CA ALA A 145 -8.20 8.36 6.39
C ALA A 145 -8.07 7.40 7.61
N GLU A 146 -8.84 6.31 7.63
CA GLU A 146 -8.80 5.29 8.67
C GLU A 146 -7.66 4.29 8.48
N THR A 147 -7.10 4.19 7.27
CA THR A 147 -6.03 3.25 6.92
C THR A 147 -4.66 3.92 6.84
N ALA A 148 -4.60 5.20 6.51
CA ALA A 148 -3.36 5.94 6.32
C ALA A 148 -2.49 6.04 7.57
N ILE A 149 -1.18 5.96 7.37
CA ILE A 149 -0.12 6.17 8.36
C ILE A 149 1.03 6.98 7.73
N VAL A 150 1.86 7.57 8.59
CA VAL A 150 3.18 8.08 8.22
C VAL A 150 4.21 7.06 8.71
N LEU A 151 4.90 6.42 7.78
CA LEU A 151 5.86 5.35 8.04
C LEU A 151 7.29 5.86 7.81
N ARG A 152 8.11 5.88 8.87
CA ARG A 152 9.56 6.02 8.77
C ARG A 152 10.18 4.62 8.74
N VAL A 153 10.95 4.35 7.70
CA VAL A 153 11.66 3.08 7.52
C VAL A 153 13.15 3.36 7.58
N ARG A 154 13.81 2.80 8.58
CA ARG A 154 15.27 2.86 8.73
C ARG A 154 15.89 1.58 8.19
N ARG A 155 16.81 1.72 7.25
CA ARG A 155 17.30 0.60 6.44
C ARG A 155 18.78 0.34 6.68
N ASP A 156 19.11 -0.94 6.84
CA ASP A 156 20.51 -1.39 6.81
C ASP A 156 20.97 -1.68 5.37
N ASP A 157 20.02 -1.77 4.43
CA ASP A 157 20.20 -2.19 3.04
C ASP A 157 19.95 -1.06 2.02
N GLY A 158 19.87 0.19 2.47
CA GLY A 158 19.58 1.34 1.60
C GLY A 158 19.37 2.64 2.39
N PRO A 159 18.90 3.70 1.73
CA PRO A 159 18.57 4.94 2.41
C PRO A 159 17.33 4.78 3.29
N ASP A 160 17.34 5.48 4.43
CA ASP A 160 16.13 5.71 5.22
C ASP A 160 15.11 6.50 4.39
N PHE A 161 13.82 6.22 4.57
CA PHE A 161 12.76 6.96 3.90
C PHE A 161 11.57 7.20 4.83
N LEU A 162 10.74 8.18 4.47
CA LEU A 162 9.53 8.57 5.19
C LEU A 162 8.38 8.63 4.18
N THR A 163 7.37 7.79 4.34
CA THR A 163 6.27 7.69 3.37
C THR A 163 4.91 7.82 4.03
N PHE A 164 3.98 8.49 3.37
CA PHE A 164 2.56 8.41 3.66
C PHE A 164 1.98 7.24 2.88
N VAL A 165 1.44 6.24 3.58
CA VAL A 165 1.01 4.97 3.02
C VAL A 165 -0.22 4.45 3.75
N GLU A 166 -1.04 3.64 3.08
CA GLU A 166 -2.09 2.88 3.75
C GLU A 166 -1.45 1.75 4.57
N ALA A 167 -1.90 1.53 5.82
CA ALA A 167 -1.33 0.50 6.69
C ALA A 167 -1.37 -0.87 6.00
N GLY A 168 -0.23 -1.56 6.00
CA GLY A 168 0.01 -2.80 5.26
C GLY A 168 0.71 -2.63 3.91
N GLY A 169 0.74 -1.40 3.36
CA GLY A 169 1.55 -1.07 2.19
C GLY A 169 3.03 -0.85 2.53
N LEU A 170 3.93 -1.20 1.62
CA LEU A 170 5.37 -1.00 1.79
C LEU A 170 5.78 0.46 1.62
N ALA A 171 5.20 1.16 0.64
CA ALA A 171 5.40 2.58 0.40
C ALA A 171 4.27 3.14 -0.48
N ARG A 172 4.12 4.47 -0.50
CA ARG A 172 3.28 5.16 -1.49
C ARG A 172 3.88 6.53 -1.84
N CYS A 173 3.70 7.55 -1.02
CA CYS A 173 4.23 8.90 -1.30
C CYS A 173 5.14 9.41 -0.19
N GLY A 174 6.42 9.62 -0.52
CA GLY A 174 7.42 10.25 0.34
C GLY A 174 8.82 9.68 0.13
#